data_AF-D9RY92-F1
#
_entry.id   AF-D9RY92-F1
#
_cell.length_a   1.000
_cell.length_b   1.000
_cell.length_c   1.000
_cell.angle_alpha   90.00
_cell.angle_beta   90.00
_cell.angle_gamma   90.00
#
_symmetry.space_group_name_H-M   'P 1'
#
loop_
_entity.id
_entity.type
_entity.pdbx_description
1 polymer ?
#
loop_
_entity_poly.entity_id
_entity_poly.type
_entity_poly.pdbx_seq_one_letter_code
_entity_poly.pdbx_strand_id
1 'polypeptide(L)'
;MDKVKEEKFGSRPSILQPIFEKNKIRFEKNIYFITCRKKYNSKVNTRYLIFLEALSKAEFNEKDFTYIKNSINDIFLHRSYILFLDEKQKKIYLKNFYGEERELSFLDFKRFILTKTVCPYVCSSAKGSEESSPFSKFFRENLGAGFSMTDIDFLLPNSIFIEEKTFSKESGDNVYGYIGYGQCLSFNELLEDVFKEHCKILIIFTKEEKEYFYLYPFRKMDCKNAVKEIERWDNMVELNLNKSYRFSKESFVRFITDIANNGCKQWVSSIT
;
A
#
# COMPACT_ATOMS: atom_id res chain seq x y z
N MET A 1 8.34 31.03 -7.42
CA MET A 1 8.38 29.78 -6.63
C MET A 1 6.96 29.42 -6.34
N ASP A 2 6.34 28.68 -7.25
CA ASP A 2 4.93 28.33 -7.12
C ASP A 2 4.77 27.22 -6.10
N LYS A 3 3.80 27.41 -5.20
CA LYS A 3 3.43 26.47 -4.15
C LYS A 3 3.19 25.10 -4.78
N VAL A 4 4.07 24.15 -4.43
CA VAL A 4 3.84 22.71 -4.53
C VAL A 4 2.44 22.46 -3.96
N LYS A 5 1.52 21.94 -4.78
CA LYS A 5 0.29 21.36 -4.23
C LYS A 5 0.78 20.18 -3.39
N GLU A 6 0.59 20.27 -2.08
CA GLU A 6 0.75 19.11 -1.21
C GLU A 6 0.02 17.94 -1.88
N GLU A 7 0.74 16.85 -2.15
CA GLU A 7 0.08 15.57 -2.30
C GLU A 7 -0.76 15.38 -1.04
N LYS A 8 -2.06 15.59 -1.18
CA LYS A 8 -3.04 15.27 -0.16
C LYS A 8 -3.08 13.74 -0.04
N PHE A 9 -2.11 13.19 0.68
CA PHE A 9 -2.18 11.85 1.21
C PHE A 9 -3.31 11.81 2.23
N GLY A 10 -4.29 10.92 2.03
CA GLY A 10 -5.35 10.64 3.00
C GLY A 10 -6.76 11.19 2.70
N SER A 11 -6.98 11.99 1.65
CA SER A 11 -8.32 12.60 1.43
C SER A 11 -8.93 12.43 0.06
N ARG A 12 -8.35 11.64 -0.83
CA ARG A 12 -9.08 11.29 -2.05
C ARG A 12 -10.14 10.26 -1.67
N PRO A 13 -11.44 10.57 -1.80
CA PRO A 13 -12.47 9.57 -1.58
C PRO A 13 -12.22 8.43 -2.56
N SER A 14 -12.16 7.21 -2.03
CA SER A 14 -11.99 6.03 -2.85
C SER A 14 -13.23 5.84 -3.74
N ILE A 15 -13.00 5.60 -5.03
CA ILE A 15 -14.05 5.22 -5.98
C ILE A 15 -14.31 3.72 -5.87
N LEU A 16 -13.27 2.92 -5.59
CA LEU A 16 -13.36 1.47 -5.46
C LEU A 16 -14.08 1.01 -4.18
N GLN A 17 -13.87 1.66 -3.05
CA GLN A 17 -14.45 1.22 -1.77
C GLN A 17 -15.99 1.11 -1.82
N PRO A 18 -16.74 2.15 -2.24
CA PRO A 18 -18.20 2.05 -2.36
C PRO A 18 -18.65 0.95 -3.34
N ILE A 19 -17.86 0.69 -4.39
CA ILE A 19 -18.14 -0.38 -5.36
C ILE A 19 -17.97 -1.74 -4.68
N PHE A 20 -16.90 -1.95 -3.92
CA PHE A 20 -16.67 -3.20 -3.23
C PHE A 20 -17.73 -3.47 -2.17
N GLU A 21 -18.05 -2.47 -1.34
CA GLU A 21 -19.09 -2.56 -0.31
C GLU A 21 -20.47 -2.87 -0.90
N LYS A 22 -20.89 -2.13 -1.94
CA LYS A 22 -22.18 -2.33 -2.61
C LYS A 22 -22.32 -3.74 -3.19
N ASN A 23 -21.22 -4.30 -3.71
CA ASN A 23 -21.22 -5.63 -4.34
C ASN A 23 -20.77 -6.75 -3.40
N LYS A 24 -20.62 -6.47 -2.09
CA LYS A 24 -20.21 -7.43 -1.07
C LYS A 24 -18.88 -8.12 -1.38
N ILE A 25 -17.99 -7.44 -2.10
CA ILE A 25 -16.63 -7.90 -2.35
C ILE A 25 -15.87 -7.72 -1.03
N ARG A 26 -15.27 -8.80 -0.52
CA ARG A 26 -14.47 -8.74 0.71
C ARG A 26 -13.12 -8.07 0.42
N PHE A 27 -12.66 -7.23 1.33
CA PHE A 27 -11.36 -6.58 1.25
C PHE A 27 -10.87 -6.17 2.65
N GLU A 28 -9.56 -6.00 2.78
CA GLU A 28 -8.91 -5.35 3.92
C GLU A 28 -8.33 -4.00 3.53
N LYS A 29 -8.26 -3.08 4.49
CA LYS A 29 -7.63 -1.76 4.37
C LYS A 29 -6.64 -1.51 5.50
N ASN A 30 -5.92 -0.39 5.38
CA ASN A 30 -4.97 0.13 6.36
C ASN A 30 -3.81 -0.86 6.59
N ILE A 31 -3.22 -1.31 5.47
CA ILE A 31 -2.11 -2.25 5.44
C ILE A 31 -0.86 -1.48 5.08
N TYR A 32 0.10 -1.46 6.00
CA TYR A 32 1.33 -0.69 5.85
C TYR A 32 2.54 -1.60 5.87
N PHE A 33 3.42 -1.43 4.89
CA PHE A 33 4.73 -2.07 4.84
C PHE A 33 5.79 -1.05 5.18
N ILE A 34 6.34 -1.17 6.38
CA ILE A 34 7.43 -0.31 6.87
C ILE A 34 8.75 -0.94 6.48
N THR A 35 9.55 -0.17 5.75
CA THR A 35 10.81 -0.65 5.18
C THR A 35 11.95 0.28 5.60
N CYS A 36 12.95 -0.24 6.29
CA CYS A 36 14.23 0.45 6.40
C CYS A 36 14.90 0.45 5.02
N ARG A 37 15.25 1.64 4.51
CA ARG A 37 15.81 1.76 3.16
C ARG A 37 17.09 0.93 3.04
N LYS A 38 17.26 0.25 1.91
CA LYS A 38 18.37 -0.70 1.67
C LYS A 38 19.77 -0.14 1.98
N LYS A 39 19.97 1.17 1.74
CA LYS A 39 21.24 1.87 2.04
C LYS A 39 21.59 1.92 3.53
N TYR A 40 20.61 1.72 4.42
CA TYR A 40 20.80 1.70 5.86
C TYR A 40 20.72 0.29 6.44
N ASN A 41 19.82 -0.57 5.93
CA ASN A 41 19.78 -1.99 6.24
C ASN A 41 19.45 -2.81 4.99
N SER A 42 20.41 -3.59 4.51
CA SER A 42 20.26 -4.47 3.35
C SER A 42 19.77 -5.88 3.69
N LYS A 43 19.68 -6.24 4.98
CA LYS A 43 19.26 -7.58 5.42
C LYS A 43 17.75 -7.71 5.35
N VAL A 44 17.27 -8.40 4.31
CA VAL A 44 15.84 -8.61 4.00
C VAL A 44 15.02 -9.06 5.21
N ASN A 45 15.46 -10.10 5.91
CA ASN A 45 14.75 -10.66 7.08
C ASN A 45 14.60 -9.70 8.28
N THR A 46 15.33 -8.59 8.30
CA THR A 46 15.27 -7.62 9.40
C THR A 46 14.78 -6.24 8.97
N ARG A 47 14.80 -5.87 7.68
CA ARG A 47 14.50 -4.49 7.27
C ARG A 47 13.01 -4.14 7.19
N TYR A 48 12.12 -5.13 7.25
CA TYR A 48 10.67 -4.96 7.10
C TYR A 48 9.89 -5.10 8.41
N LEU A 49 8.77 -4.38 8.52
CA LEU A 49 7.67 -4.64 9.44
C LEU A 49 6.35 -4.47 8.69
N ILE A 50 5.35 -5.28 9.05
CA ILE A 50 4.02 -5.24 8.42
C ILE A 50 3.02 -4.87 9.50
N PHE A 51 2.16 -3.91 9.18
CA PHE A 51 1.23 -3.33 10.12
C PHE A 51 -0.18 -3.34 9.53
N LEU A 52 -1.13 -3.89 10.30
CA LEU A 52 -2.56 -3.79 10.04
C LEU A 52 -3.13 -2.79 11.04
N GLU A 53 -3.47 -1.60 10.60
CA GLU A 53 -4.04 -0.59 11.48
C GLU A 53 -5.53 -0.83 11.69
N ALA A 54 -5.92 -0.87 12.96
CA ALA A 54 -7.28 -0.75 13.42
C ALA A 54 -7.54 0.71 13.81
N LEU A 55 -8.69 1.24 13.38
CA LEU A 55 -9.09 2.63 13.63
C LEU A 55 -9.91 2.78 14.92
N SER A 56 -10.25 1.66 15.57
CA SER A 56 -10.93 1.64 16.86
C SER A 56 -10.45 0.47 17.72
N LYS A 57 -10.71 0.55 19.03
CA LYS A 57 -10.40 -0.55 19.96
C LYS A 57 -11.24 -1.81 19.67
N ALA A 58 -12.47 -1.66 19.19
CA ALA A 58 -13.30 -2.79 18.77
C ALA A 58 -12.68 -3.49 17.57
N GLU A 59 -12.31 -2.74 16.53
CA GLU A 59 -11.61 -3.29 15.36
C GLU A 59 -10.28 -3.94 15.76
N PHE A 60 -9.51 -3.36 16.69
CA PHE A 60 -8.25 -3.96 17.17
C PHE A 60 -8.43 -5.36 17.77
N ASN A 61 -9.52 -5.56 18.50
CA ASN A 61 -9.83 -6.83 19.14
C ASN A 61 -10.27 -7.88 18.11
N GLU A 62 -11.06 -7.48 17.11
CA GLU A 62 -11.64 -8.37 16.10
C GLU A 62 -10.71 -8.66 14.92
N LYS A 63 -9.86 -7.70 14.53
CA LYS A 63 -8.96 -7.81 13.38
C LYS A 63 -7.97 -8.95 13.59
N ASP A 64 -7.66 -9.66 12.51
CA ASP A 64 -6.75 -10.80 12.51
C ASP A 64 -5.76 -10.73 11.34
N PHE A 65 -4.94 -11.78 11.18
CA PHE A 65 -3.93 -11.87 10.14
C PHE A 65 -4.36 -12.77 8.96
N THR A 66 -5.64 -13.11 8.83
CA THR A 66 -6.11 -14.15 7.91
C THR A 66 -5.67 -13.91 6.47
N TYR A 67 -5.86 -12.70 5.93
CA TYR A 67 -5.47 -12.39 4.55
C TYR A 67 -3.97 -12.16 4.39
N ILE A 68 -3.33 -11.48 5.35
CA ILE A 68 -1.91 -11.16 5.22
C ILE A 68 -1.02 -12.40 5.37
N LYS A 69 -1.39 -13.36 6.23
CA LYS A 69 -0.67 -14.63 6.42
C LYS A 69 -0.50 -15.40 5.11
N ASN A 70 -1.52 -15.38 4.27
CA ASN A 70 -1.51 -16.06 2.98
C ASN A 70 -0.73 -15.30 1.91
N SER A 71 -0.39 -14.04 2.17
CA SER A 71 0.19 -13.13 1.18
C SER A 71 1.69 -12.86 1.38
N ILE A 72 2.21 -13.11 2.59
CA ILE A 72 3.61 -12.82 2.93
C ILE A 72 4.40 -14.10 3.16
N ASN A 73 5.71 -14.06 2.90
CA ASN A 73 6.63 -15.14 3.22
C ASN A 73 6.64 -15.39 4.74
N ASP A 74 6.73 -16.65 5.14
CA ASP A 74 6.54 -17.06 6.54
C ASP A 74 7.54 -16.40 7.50
N ILE A 75 8.72 -16.03 6.98
CA ILE A 75 9.75 -15.30 7.73
C ILE A 75 9.24 -13.94 8.25
N PHE A 76 8.20 -13.36 7.65
CA PHE A 76 7.65 -12.07 8.07
C PHE A 76 6.44 -12.17 8.99
N LEU A 77 5.93 -13.38 9.28
CA LEU A 77 4.80 -13.54 10.20
C LEU A 77 5.13 -12.98 11.59
N HIS A 78 6.29 -13.32 12.15
CA HIS A 78 6.75 -12.79 13.43
C HIS A 78 7.09 -11.28 13.41
N ARG A 79 7.00 -10.65 12.24
CA ARG A 79 7.26 -9.23 11.99
C ARG A 79 5.99 -8.48 11.56
N SER A 80 4.84 -9.14 11.72
CA SER A 80 3.51 -8.61 11.42
C SER A 80 2.78 -8.28 12.71
N TYR A 81 2.14 -7.11 12.74
CA TYR A 81 1.47 -6.57 13.91
C TYR A 81 0.13 -5.94 13.52
N ILE A 82 -0.89 -6.14 14.35
CA ILE A 82 -2.06 -5.29 14.35
C ILE A 82 -1.78 -4.15 15.32
N LEU A 83 -2.11 -2.93 14.93
CA LEU A 83 -1.92 -1.75 15.77
C LEU A 83 -3.20 -0.95 15.91
N PHE A 84 -3.39 -0.35 17.07
CA PHE A 84 -4.37 0.72 17.29
C PHE A 84 -3.67 1.86 18.01
N LEU A 85 -3.77 3.05 17.44
CA LEU A 85 -3.14 4.26 17.98
C LEU A 85 -4.22 5.17 18.57
N ASP A 86 -4.18 5.35 19.90
CA ASP A 86 -5.04 6.29 20.61
C ASP A 86 -4.34 7.66 20.67
N GLU A 87 -4.71 8.56 19.76
CA GLU A 87 -4.13 9.91 19.71
C GLU A 87 -4.43 10.74 20.96
N LYS A 88 -5.57 10.51 21.64
CA LYS A 88 -5.94 11.26 22.85
C LYS A 88 -5.04 10.90 24.01
N GLN A 89 -4.79 9.61 24.19
CA GLN A 89 -3.93 9.10 25.27
C GLN A 89 -2.44 9.03 24.88
N LYS A 90 -2.12 9.23 23.60
CA LYS A 90 -0.77 9.04 23.02
C LYS A 90 -0.21 7.65 23.31
N LYS A 91 -1.06 6.62 23.14
CA LYS A 91 -0.73 5.22 23.36
C LYS A 91 -0.88 4.41 22.07
N ILE A 92 -0.03 3.39 21.93
CA ILE A 92 -0.11 2.41 20.86
C ILE A 92 -0.38 1.05 21.49
N TYR A 93 -1.44 0.40 21.05
CA TYR A 93 -1.71 -1.00 21.33
C TYR A 93 -1.21 -1.82 20.15
N LEU A 94 -0.40 -2.83 20.42
CA LEU A 94 0.13 -3.76 19.43
C LEU A 94 -0.30 -5.17 19.79
N LYS A 95 -0.74 -5.92 18.77
CA LYS A 95 -0.96 -7.37 18.85
C LYS A 95 -0.07 -8.02 17.81
N ASN A 96 0.87 -8.86 18.23
CA ASN A 96 1.72 -9.58 17.27
C ASN A 96 0.94 -10.72 16.61
N PHE A 97 1.54 -11.35 15.59
CA PHE A 97 0.96 -12.50 14.89
C PHE A 97 0.55 -13.67 15.80
N TYR A 98 1.23 -13.86 16.93
CA TYR A 98 0.97 -14.93 17.89
C TYR A 98 -0.05 -14.54 18.98
N GLY A 99 -0.63 -13.35 18.89
CA GLY A 99 -1.62 -12.86 19.85
C GLY A 99 -1.04 -12.20 21.10
N GLU A 100 0.29 -12.00 21.19
CA GLU A 100 0.85 -11.23 22.30
C GLU A 100 0.48 -9.76 22.15
N GLU A 101 -0.16 -9.21 23.17
CA GLU A 101 -0.52 -7.80 23.24
C GLU A 101 0.49 -6.98 24.05
N ARG A 102 0.72 -5.75 23.61
CA ARG A 102 1.59 -4.78 24.28
C ARG A 102 1.01 -3.38 24.15
N GLU A 103 1.17 -2.60 25.20
CA GLU A 103 0.90 -1.16 25.19
C GLU A 103 2.24 -0.41 25.20
N LEU A 104 2.38 0.58 24.33
CA LEU A 104 3.60 1.39 24.19
C LEU A 104 3.27 2.88 24.16
N SER A 105 4.17 3.69 24.71
CA SER A 105 4.20 5.12 24.44
C SER A 105 4.65 5.37 22.99
N PHE A 106 4.42 6.59 22.47
CA PHE A 106 4.91 7.00 21.14
C PHE A 106 6.43 6.85 21.01
N LEU A 107 7.17 7.20 22.06
CA LEU A 107 8.62 7.11 22.08
C LEU A 107 9.09 5.64 22.06
N ASP A 108 8.44 4.78 22.85
CA ASP A 108 8.79 3.36 22.91
C ASP A 108 8.40 2.64 21.63
N PHE A 109 7.30 3.04 20.98
CA PHE A 109 6.93 2.51 19.67
C PHE A 109 7.91 2.91 18.57
N LYS A 110 8.37 4.17 18.56
CA LYS A 110 9.46 4.60 17.67
C LYS A 110 10.72 3.75 17.88
N ARG A 111 11.14 3.58 19.14
CA ARG A 111 12.30 2.74 19.50
C ARG A 111 12.10 1.29 19.11
N PHE A 112 10.89 0.76 19.28
CA PHE A 112 10.51 -0.58 18.87
C PHE A 112 10.72 -0.77 17.36
N ILE A 113 10.21 0.14 16.53
CA ILE A 113 10.37 0.05 15.07
C ILE A 113 11.84 0.11 14.68
N LEU A 114 12.59 1.10 15.19
CA LEU A 114 14.03 1.24 14.92
C LEU A 114 14.82 -0.02 15.28
N THR A 115 14.56 -0.57 16.47
CA THR A 115 15.26 -1.76 16.99
C THR A 115 14.91 -3.00 16.18
N LYS A 116 13.61 -3.24 15.94
CA LYS A 116 13.16 -4.41 15.18
C LYS A 116 13.69 -4.37 13.75
N THR A 117 13.76 -3.19 13.15
CA THR A 117 14.22 -3.03 11.76
C THR A 117 15.72 -2.90 11.60
N VAL A 118 16.47 -2.82 12.71
CA VAL A 118 17.91 -2.52 12.72
C VAL A 118 18.22 -1.29 11.87
N CYS A 119 17.37 -0.28 11.95
CA CYS A 119 17.48 0.92 11.15
C CYS A 119 18.01 2.09 11.99
N PRO A 120 19.03 2.81 11.53
CA PRO A 120 19.44 4.05 12.18
C PRO A 120 18.34 5.11 12.01
N TYR A 121 18.18 5.93 13.05
CA TYR A 121 17.31 7.10 12.94
C TYR A 121 18.00 8.18 12.10
N VAL A 122 17.29 8.68 11.09
CA VAL A 122 17.75 9.78 10.23
C VAL A 122 16.69 10.87 10.28
N CYS A 123 17.04 12.03 10.81
CA CYS A 123 16.09 13.14 10.98
C CYS A 123 15.43 13.51 9.64
N SER A 124 14.13 13.82 9.67
CA SER A 124 13.40 14.43 8.57
C SER A 124 12.44 15.49 9.11
N SER A 125 12.02 16.40 8.24
CA SER A 125 11.05 17.46 8.52
C SER A 125 9.64 17.13 7.98
N ALA A 126 9.39 15.86 7.64
CA ALA A 126 8.10 15.44 7.10
C ALA A 126 7.00 15.60 8.16
N LYS A 127 5.85 16.11 7.75
CA LYS A 127 4.66 16.26 8.60
C LYS A 127 3.55 15.35 8.09
N GLY A 128 2.75 14.81 9.01
CA GLY A 128 1.49 14.15 8.64
C GLY A 128 0.43 15.18 8.27
N SER A 129 -0.50 14.80 7.38
CA SER A 129 -1.72 15.58 7.15
C SER A 129 -2.75 15.22 8.21
N GLU A 130 -3.68 16.14 8.52
CA GLU A 130 -4.84 15.83 9.38
C GLU A 130 -5.77 14.80 8.74
N GLU A 131 -5.70 14.66 7.42
CA GLU A 131 -6.47 13.70 6.62
C GLU A 131 -5.83 12.29 6.62
N SER A 132 -4.61 12.13 7.15
CA SER A 132 -3.93 10.83 7.23
C SER A 132 -4.48 9.99 8.39
N SER A 133 -4.35 8.66 8.28
CA SER A 133 -4.61 7.79 9.42
C SER A 133 -3.67 8.12 10.59
N PRO A 134 -4.06 7.81 11.84
CA PRO A 134 -3.23 8.04 13.02
C PRO A 134 -1.82 7.44 12.88
N PHE A 135 -1.69 6.22 12.37
CA PHE A 135 -0.39 5.58 12.17
C PHE A 135 0.42 6.23 11.05
N SER A 136 -0.21 6.57 9.93
CA SER A 136 0.47 7.26 8.82
C SER A 136 1.02 8.62 9.27
N LYS A 137 0.23 9.37 10.05
CA LYS A 137 0.65 10.62 10.68
C LYS A 137 1.81 10.42 11.65
N PHE A 138 1.68 9.47 12.59
CA PHE A 138 2.76 9.10 13.51
C PHE A 138 4.06 8.76 12.76
N PHE A 139 3.97 7.93 11.73
CA PHE A 139 5.13 7.47 10.95
C PHE A 139 5.90 8.65 10.36
N ARG A 140 5.19 9.55 9.66
CA ARG A 140 5.77 10.72 8.98
C ARG A 140 6.49 11.64 9.96
N GLU A 141 5.88 11.87 11.12
CA GLU A 141 6.40 12.78 12.15
C GLU A 141 7.56 12.18 12.95
N ASN A 142 7.67 10.85 13.06
CA ASN A 142 8.52 10.22 14.07
C ASN A 142 9.65 9.33 13.54
N LEU A 143 9.51 8.67 12.38
CA LEU A 143 10.50 7.66 11.95
C LEU A 143 11.63 8.20 11.09
N GLY A 144 11.44 9.35 10.45
CA GLY A 144 12.51 10.03 9.72
C GLY A 144 12.81 9.45 8.33
N ALA A 145 13.86 9.95 7.69
CA ALA A 145 14.23 9.63 6.30
C ALA A 145 14.90 8.25 6.12
N GLY A 146 15.13 7.52 7.22
CA GLY A 146 15.66 6.16 7.24
C GLY A 146 14.69 5.14 6.63
N PHE A 147 13.40 5.45 6.66
CA PHE A 147 12.33 4.54 6.30
C PHE A 147 11.61 4.94 5.01
N SER A 148 10.86 3.97 4.50
CA SER A 148 9.74 4.13 3.58
C SER A 148 8.52 3.45 4.20
N MET A 149 7.34 4.03 3.99
CA MET A 149 6.07 3.40 4.29
C MET A 149 5.34 3.20 2.97
N THR A 150 5.07 1.95 2.64
CA THR A 150 4.23 1.61 1.50
C THR A 150 2.84 1.35 2.04
N ASP A 151 1.92 2.22 1.67
CA ASP A 151 0.49 2.08 1.89
C ASP A 151 -0.10 1.31 0.71
N ILE A 152 -1.02 0.38 0.96
CA ILE A 152 -1.76 -0.33 -0.08
C ILE A 152 -3.25 -0.17 0.23
N ASP A 153 -3.99 0.39 -0.73
CA ASP A 153 -5.39 0.79 -0.51
C ASP A 153 -6.28 -0.39 -0.15
N PHE A 154 -6.12 -1.54 -0.84
CA PHE A 154 -6.90 -2.74 -0.59
C PHE A 154 -6.10 -4.03 -0.70
N LEU A 155 -6.42 -5.00 0.15
CA LEU A 155 -6.07 -6.41 -0.05
C LEU A 155 -7.35 -7.22 -0.21
N LEU A 156 -7.53 -7.81 -1.38
CA LEU A 156 -8.59 -8.77 -1.64
C LEU A 156 -8.18 -10.18 -1.18
N PRO A 157 -9.16 -11.10 -1.02
CA PRO A 157 -8.85 -12.51 -0.91
C PRO A 157 -7.96 -13.00 -2.07
N ASN A 158 -7.29 -14.13 -1.87
CA ASN A 158 -6.32 -14.69 -2.83
C ASN A 158 -5.07 -13.84 -3.07
N SER A 159 -4.71 -12.97 -2.10
CA SER A 159 -3.44 -12.23 -2.08
C SER A 159 -3.27 -11.23 -3.22
N ILE A 160 -4.34 -10.48 -3.50
CA ILE A 160 -4.37 -9.47 -4.54
C ILE A 160 -4.41 -8.10 -3.90
N PHE A 161 -3.29 -7.41 -4.02
CA PHE A 161 -3.08 -6.06 -3.53
C PHE A 161 -3.53 -5.08 -4.61
N ILE A 162 -4.32 -4.09 -4.23
CA ILE A 162 -4.83 -3.07 -5.14
C ILE A 162 -4.31 -1.72 -4.69
N GLU A 163 -3.73 -1.01 -5.65
CA GLU A 163 -3.44 0.41 -5.57
C GLU A 163 -4.45 1.16 -6.45
N GLU A 164 -5.20 2.08 -5.86
CA GLU A 164 -6.14 2.94 -6.56
C GLU A 164 -5.45 4.23 -7.02
N LYS A 165 -5.59 4.56 -8.31
CA LYS A 165 -5.13 5.81 -8.88
C LYS A 165 -6.29 6.55 -9.53
N THR A 166 -6.50 7.79 -9.13
CA THR A 166 -7.58 8.65 -9.65
C THR A 166 -7.16 9.52 -10.83
N PHE A 167 -5.92 9.35 -11.31
CA PHE A 167 -5.36 10.19 -12.37
C PHE A 167 -4.77 9.36 -13.51
N SER A 168 -5.16 9.72 -14.73
CA SER A 168 -4.53 9.30 -15.97
C SER A 168 -4.45 10.49 -16.92
N LYS A 169 -3.49 10.49 -17.84
CA LYS A 169 -3.29 11.52 -18.87
C LYS A 169 -3.51 10.91 -20.25
N GLU A 170 -4.23 11.62 -21.09
CA GLU A 170 -4.41 11.25 -22.49
C GLU A 170 -3.44 12.07 -23.34
N SER A 171 -2.81 11.43 -24.31
CA SER A 171 -1.89 12.07 -25.26
C SER A 171 -2.01 11.38 -26.61
N GLY A 172 -2.70 12.04 -27.55
CA GLY A 172 -3.18 11.41 -28.77
C GLY A 172 -4.11 10.24 -28.44
N ASP A 173 -3.90 9.10 -29.12
CA ASP A 173 -4.64 7.85 -28.89
C ASP A 173 -4.15 7.05 -27.68
N ASN A 174 -3.21 7.60 -26.89
CA ASN A 174 -2.62 6.90 -25.76
C ASN A 174 -3.12 7.40 -24.42
N VAL A 175 -3.39 6.45 -23.51
CA VAL A 175 -3.71 6.72 -22.12
C VAL A 175 -2.55 6.29 -21.23
N TYR A 176 -2.11 7.19 -20.35
CA TYR A 176 -0.99 6.96 -19.42
C TYR A 176 -1.43 7.12 -17.97
N GLY A 177 -1.01 6.18 -17.14
CA GLY A 177 -1.10 6.26 -15.68
C GLY A 177 0.25 6.63 -15.09
N TYR A 178 0.26 7.12 -13.86
CA TYR A 178 1.50 7.49 -13.18
C TYR A 178 1.51 7.00 -11.74
N ILE A 179 2.66 6.50 -11.31
CA ILE A 179 2.95 6.18 -9.91
C ILE A 179 4.23 6.89 -9.49
N GLY A 180 4.37 7.22 -8.21
CA GLY A 180 5.61 7.84 -7.71
C GLY A 180 6.80 6.90 -7.87
N TYR A 181 7.97 7.44 -8.19
CA TYR A 181 9.19 6.63 -8.32
C TYR A 181 9.49 5.81 -7.05
N GLY A 182 9.34 6.41 -5.87
CA GLY A 182 9.49 5.71 -4.59
C GLY A 182 8.50 4.56 -4.42
N GLN A 183 7.26 4.72 -4.91
CA GLN A 183 6.24 3.68 -4.87
C GLN A 183 6.58 2.52 -5.81
N CYS A 184 7.07 2.81 -7.03
CA CYS A 184 7.56 1.78 -7.95
C CYS A 184 8.67 0.94 -7.31
N LEU A 185 9.64 1.58 -6.65
CA LEU A 185 10.70 0.88 -5.92
C LEU A 185 10.16 0.01 -4.79
N SER A 186 9.25 0.57 -3.98
CA SER A 186 8.58 -0.18 -2.91
C SER A 186 7.84 -1.41 -3.44
N PHE A 187 7.07 -1.30 -4.52
CA PHE A 187 6.34 -2.44 -5.10
C PHE A 187 7.28 -3.52 -5.64
N ASN A 188 8.37 -3.14 -6.30
CA ASN A 188 9.41 -4.08 -6.70
C ASN A 188 9.99 -4.83 -5.48
N GLU A 189 10.31 -4.11 -4.41
CA GLU A 189 10.86 -4.70 -3.18
C GLU A 189 9.85 -5.64 -2.50
N LEU A 190 8.58 -5.27 -2.41
CA LEU A 190 7.56 -6.12 -1.78
C LEU A 190 7.33 -7.43 -2.57
N LEU A 191 7.27 -7.35 -3.90
CA LEU A 191 7.13 -8.53 -4.76
C LEU A 191 8.32 -9.48 -4.67
N GLU A 192 9.53 -8.96 -4.50
CA GLU A 192 10.77 -9.75 -4.45
C GLU A 192 11.03 -10.33 -3.07
N ASP A 193 10.87 -9.51 -2.02
CA ASP A 193 11.32 -9.86 -0.68
C ASP A 193 10.19 -10.40 0.19
N VAL A 194 9.04 -9.72 0.19
CA VAL A 194 8.02 -9.87 1.24
C VAL A 194 6.91 -10.82 0.84
N PHE A 195 6.41 -10.69 -0.39
CA PHE A 195 5.24 -11.43 -0.85
C PHE A 195 5.56 -12.85 -1.29
N LYS A 196 4.58 -13.74 -1.14
CA LYS A 196 4.60 -15.07 -1.75
C LYS A 196 4.44 -14.95 -3.27
N GLU A 197 5.00 -15.89 -4.03
CA GLU A 197 5.07 -15.86 -5.50
C GLU A 197 3.70 -15.69 -6.19
N HIS A 198 2.64 -16.27 -5.62
CA HIS A 198 1.30 -16.18 -6.19
C HIS A 198 0.66 -14.79 -6.03
N CYS A 199 1.18 -13.95 -5.14
CA CYS A 199 0.62 -12.62 -4.88
C CYS A 199 0.74 -11.71 -6.09
N LYS A 200 -0.18 -10.76 -6.21
CA LYS A 200 -0.23 -9.81 -7.34
C LYS A 200 -0.52 -8.41 -6.82
N ILE A 201 0.08 -7.42 -7.46
CA ILE A 201 -0.25 -6.00 -7.28
C ILE A 201 -0.99 -5.55 -8.54
N LEU A 202 -2.20 -5.03 -8.38
CA LEU A 202 -2.99 -4.43 -9.44
C LEU A 202 -3.08 -2.93 -9.18
N ILE A 203 -2.66 -2.13 -10.16
CA ILE A 203 -2.87 -0.69 -10.11
C ILE A 203 -4.11 -0.39 -10.94
N ILE A 204 -5.15 0.15 -10.30
CA ILE A 204 -6.43 0.43 -10.93
C ILE A 204 -6.55 1.92 -11.13
N PHE A 205 -6.58 2.34 -12.39
CA PHE A 205 -6.81 3.73 -12.75
C PHE A 205 -8.28 3.97 -13.04
N THR A 206 -8.84 4.98 -12.37
CA THR A 206 -10.24 5.39 -12.50
C THR A 206 -10.33 6.91 -12.55
N LYS A 207 -11.33 7.46 -13.23
CA LYS A 207 -11.67 8.88 -13.22
C LYS A 207 -13.15 8.99 -12.93
N GLU A 208 -13.57 9.83 -11.98
CA GLU A 208 -14.99 9.99 -11.63
C GLU A 208 -15.87 10.30 -12.85
N GLU A 209 -15.34 11.05 -13.81
CA GLU A 209 -16.04 11.43 -15.04
C GLU A 209 -16.06 10.34 -16.13
N LYS A 210 -15.24 9.28 -16.01
CA LYS A 210 -15.13 8.22 -17.02
C LYS A 210 -15.66 6.90 -16.46
N GLU A 211 -16.62 6.29 -17.16
CA GLU A 211 -17.21 4.99 -16.78
C GLU A 211 -16.29 3.77 -17.00
N TYR A 212 -14.97 3.98 -17.10
CA TYR A 212 -14.00 2.96 -17.42
C TYR A 212 -12.91 2.83 -16.37
N PHE A 213 -12.55 1.58 -16.09
CA PHE A 213 -11.45 1.18 -15.21
C PHE A 213 -10.32 0.64 -16.07
N TYR A 214 -9.11 1.14 -15.86
CA TYR A 214 -7.90 0.57 -16.45
C TYR A 214 -7.18 -0.24 -15.38
N LEU A 215 -6.98 -1.52 -15.67
CA LEU A 215 -6.37 -2.47 -14.76
C LEU A 215 -4.96 -2.79 -15.23
N TYR A 216 -3.97 -2.32 -14.48
CA TYR A 216 -2.56 -2.52 -14.78
C TYR A 216 -1.96 -3.57 -13.82
N PRO A 217 -1.68 -4.80 -14.28
CA PRO A 217 -1.00 -5.80 -13.46
C PRO A 217 0.47 -5.41 -13.29
N PHE A 218 0.84 -4.92 -12.11
CA PHE A 218 2.20 -4.48 -11.84
C PHE A 218 3.14 -5.69 -11.82
N ARG A 219 4.18 -5.61 -12.64
CA ARG A 219 5.30 -6.55 -12.67
C ARG A 219 6.57 -5.78 -12.35
N LYS A 220 7.56 -6.48 -11.80
CA LYS A 220 8.87 -5.87 -11.52
C LYS A 220 9.40 -5.20 -12.78
N MET A 221 9.73 -3.91 -12.66
CA MET A 221 10.16 -3.08 -13.79
C MET A 221 11.37 -2.22 -13.42
N ASP A 222 12.10 -1.77 -14.43
CA ASP A 222 13.19 -0.82 -14.24
C ASP A 222 12.61 0.59 -14.01
N CYS A 223 12.37 0.93 -12.74
CA CYS A 223 11.82 2.22 -12.37
C CYS A 223 12.71 3.39 -12.83
N LYS A 224 14.03 3.24 -12.93
CA LYS A 224 14.93 4.36 -13.28
C LYS A 224 14.74 4.82 -14.72
N ASN A 225 14.64 3.85 -15.62
CA ASN A 225 14.49 4.11 -17.05
C ASN A 225 13.05 4.51 -17.44
N ALA A 226 12.08 4.31 -16.54
CA ALA A 226 10.68 4.66 -16.76
C ALA A 226 10.28 6.01 -16.11
N VAL A 227 11.21 6.71 -15.46
CA VAL A 227 10.94 8.00 -14.83
C VAL A 227 10.75 9.10 -15.87
N LYS A 228 9.70 9.88 -15.69
CA LYS A 228 9.50 11.18 -16.30
C LYS A 228 9.40 12.22 -15.19
N GLU A 229 10.08 13.34 -15.38
CA GLU A 229 9.86 14.52 -14.57
C GLU A 229 8.54 15.15 -15.04
N ILE A 230 7.56 15.18 -14.14
CA ILE A 230 6.26 15.78 -14.42
C ILE A 230 6.21 17.06 -13.62
N GLU A 231 5.97 18.18 -14.32
CA GLU A 231 5.85 19.48 -13.70
C GLU A 231 4.87 19.39 -12.51
N ARG A 232 5.36 19.76 -11.32
CA ARG A 232 4.66 19.75 -10.02
C ARG A 232 4.54 18.40 -9.29
N TRP A 233 4.91 17.27 -9.91
CA TRP A 233 4.71 15.91 -9.36
C TRP A 233 6.02 15.13 -9.15
N ASP A 234 7.16 15.82 -9.23
CA ASP A 234 8.51 15.26 -9.13
C ASP A 234 8.73 14.07 -10.10
N ASN A 235 9.52 13.08 -9.68
CA ASN A 235 9.87 11.90 -10.46
C ASN A 235 8.73 10.87 -10.43
N MET A 236 8.04 10.74 -11.55
CA MET A 236 6.93 9.82 -11.73
C MET A 236 7.31 8.71 -12.72
N VAL A 237 6.86 7.49 -12.47
CA VAL A 237 6.96 6.38 -13.42
C VAL A 237 5.71 6.35 -14.29
N GLU A 238 5.90 6.50 -15.60
CA GLU A 238 4.80 6.47 -16.57
C GLU A 238 4.43 5.02 -16.94
N LEU A 239 3.15 4.70 -16.85
CA LEU A 239 2.58 3.40 -17.21
C LEU A 239 1.69 3.57 -18.44
N ASN A 240 2.01 2.89 -19.53
CA ASN A 240 1.15 2.89 -20.72
C ASN A 240 -0.09 1.99 -20.48
N LEU A 241 -1.26 2.62 -20.42
CA LEU A 241 -2.53 1.95 -20.12
C LEU A 241 -3.22 1.40 -21.38
N ASN A 242 -2.72 1.64 -22.58
CA ASN A 242 -3.26 0.98 -23.78
C ASN A 242 -2.95 -0.52 -23.79
N LYS A 243 -1.88 -0.92 -23.09
CA LYS A 243 -1.52 -2.32 -22.85
C LYS A 243 -2.20 -2.89 -21.60
N SER A 244 -3.07 -2.11 -20.95
CA SER A 244 -3.82 -2.50 -19.77
C SER A 244 -5.23 -2.97 -20.14
N TYR A 245 -5.91 -3.60 -19.21
CA TYR A 245 -7.28 -4.06 -19.42
C TYR A 245 -8.25 -2.92 -19.13
N ARG A 246 -9.07 -2.58 -20.13
CA ARG A 246 -10.12 -1.57 -19.98
C ARG A 246 -11.46 -2.25 -19.74
N PHE A 247 -12.12 -1.89 -18.64
CA PHE A 247 -13.42 -2.43 -18.28
C PHE A 247 -14.45 -1.31 -18.17
N SER A 248 -15.68 -1.56 -18.62
CA SER A 248 -16.84 -0.80 -18.13
C SER A 248 -17.06 -1.09 -16.64
N LYS A 249 -17.78 -0.23 -15.93
CA LYS A 249 -18.11 -0.46 -14.51
C LYS A 249 -18.72 -1.84 -14.23
N GLU A 250 -19.69 -2.27 -15.03
CA GLU A 250 -20.34 -3.58 -14.87
C GLU A 250 -19.37 -4.74 -15.09
N SER A 251 -18.55 -4.65 -16.15
CA SER A 251 -17.55 -5.68 -16.46
C SER A 251 -16.46 -5.74 -15.39
N PHE A 252 -16.05 -4.59 -14.86
CA PHE A 252 -15.09 -4.49 -13.76
C PHE A 252 -15.62 -5.15 -12.49
N VAL A 253 -16.87 -4.87 -12.10
CA VAL A 253 -17.49 -5.48 -10.93
C VAL A 253 -17.55 -7.00 -11.05
N ARG A 254 -17.98 -7.51 -12.22
CA ARG A 254 -18.00 -8.96 -12.47
C ARG A 254 -16.60 -9.55 -12.34
N PHE A 255 -15.63 -8.93 -13.00
CA PHE A 255 -14.24 -9.35 -13.00
C PHE A 255 -13.64 -9.39 -11.59
N ILE A 256 -13.76 -8.31 -10.83
CA ILE A 256 -13.13 -8.22 -9.51
C ILE A 256 -13.80 -9.15 -8.49
N THR A 257 -15.11 -9.37 -8.63
CA THR A 257 -15.87 -10.33 -7.82
C THR A 257 -15.40 -11.77 -8.09
N ASP A 258 -15.24 -12.12 -9.36
CA ASP A 258 -14.74 -13.44 -9.75
C ASP A 258 -13.34 -13.71 -9.18
N ILE A 259 -12.44 -12.74 -9.31
CA ILE A 259 -11.09 -12.82 -8.77
C ILE A 259 -11.08 -12.94 -7.24
N ALA A 260 -11.90 -12.15 -6.55
CA ALA A 260 -11.99 -12.21 -5.08
C ALA A 260 -12.54 -13.56 -4.59
N ASN A 261 -13.44 -14.20 -5.34
CA ASN A 261 -14.07 -15.46 -4.92
C ASN A 261 -13.30 -16.71 -5.37
N ASN A 262 -12.79 -16.71 -6.60
CA ASN A 262 -12.25 -17.91 -7.27
C ASN A 262 -10.73 -17.89 -7.46
N GLY A 263 -10.08 -16.74 -7.19
CA GLY A 263 -8.64 -16.55 -7.36
C GLY A 263 -8.19 -16.47 -8.82
N CYS A 264 -6.91 -16.20 -9.06
CA CYS A 264 -6.35 -15.94 -10.40
C CYS A 264 -6.19 -17.17 -11.31
N LYS A 265 -6.73 -18.36 -10.97
CA LYS A 265 -6.40 -19.62 -11.68
C LYS A 265 -6.72 -19.61 -13.18
N GLN A 266 -7.68 -18.80 -13.65
CA GLN A 266 -8.03 -18.70 -15.07
C GLN A 266 -7.29 -17.58 -15.83
N TRP A 267 -6.59 -16.68 -15.14
CA TRP A 267 -5.96 -15.52 -15.79
C TRP A 267 -4.50 -15.77 -16.18
N VAL A 268 -3.81 -16.77 -15.63
CA VAL A 268 -2.39 -17.00 -15.96
C VAL A 268 -2.19 -17.49 -17.40
N SER A 269 -3.17 -18.17 -18.01
CA SER A 269 -3.06 -18.72 -19.37
C SER A 269 -3.38 -17.74 -20.51
N SER A 270 -3.90 -16.55 -20.21
CA SER A 270 -4.27 -15.53 -21.22
C SER A 270 -3.34 -14.31 -21.23
N ILE A 271 -2.27 -14.31 -20.42
CA ILE A 271 -1.43 -13.12 -20.13
C ILE A 271 0.09 -13.44 -20.20
N THR A 272 0.46 -14.54 -20.86
CA THR A 272 1.83 -14.83 -21.30
C THR A 272 1.87 -14.88 -22.81
#